data_AF-A0AA92JYQ8-F1
#
_entry.id   AF-A0AA92JYQ8-F1
#
_cell.length_a   1.000
_cell.length_b   1.000
_cell.length_c   1.000
_cell.angle_alpha   90.00
_cell.angle_beta   90.00
_cell.angle_gamma   90.00
#
_symmetry.space_group_name_H-M   'P 1'
#
loop_
_entity.id
_entity.type
_entity.pdbx_description
1 polymer ?
#
loop_
_entity_poly.entity_id
_entity_poly.type
_entity_poly.pdbx_seq_one_letter_code
_entity_poly.pdbx_strand_id
1 'polypeptide(L)'
;MSDDFEQVRGQLAARIARWIEDGEAYMPPISGLSLHRHTQAGAPVNCLLEPAIAVPLQGVKRTLLGSEVYTYDRHSFLITSLDLPVAMQVASASPDSPYLSAVLRLDARMISDLVMETGVKPVRLGLPRFSGRSSS
;
A
#
# COMPACT_ATOMS: atom_id res chain seq x y z
N MET A 1 22.82 7.98 -2.47
CA MET A 1 21.33 8.08 -2.50
C MET A 1 20.63 6.72 -2.62
N SER A 2 21.20 5.71 -3.31
CA SER A 2 20.61 4.34 -3.36
C SER A 2 20.85 3.54 -2.06
N ASP A 3 22.06 3.63 -1.50
CA ASP A 3 22.46 2.78 -0.36
C ASP A 3 21.75 3.15 0.95
N ASP A 4 21.52 4.44 1.19
CA ASP A 4 20.83 4.92 2.41
C ASP A 4 19.39 4.39 2.48
N PHE A 5 18.68 4.35 1.35
CA PHE A 5 17.30 3.90 1.31
C PHE A 5 17.17 2.39 1.52
N GLU A 6 18.09 1.61 0.93
CA GLU A 6 18.16 0.16 1.18
C GLU A 6 18.51 -0.13 2.65
N GLN A 7 19.42 0.65 3.24
CA GLN A 7 19.76 0.51 4.64
C GLN A 7 18.56 0.82 5.56
N VAL A 8 17.83 1.92 5.31
CA VAL A 8 16.62 2.28 6.08
C VAL A 8 15.54 1.21 5.93
N ARG A 9 15.31 0.71 4.71
CA ARG A 9 14.38 -0.39 4.44
C ARG A 9 14.77 -1.65 5.21
N GLY A 10 16.04 -2.07 5.16
CA GLY A 10 16.52 -3.25 5.88
C GLY A 10 16.34 -3.12 7.40
N GLN A 11 16.60 -1.94 7.96
CA GLN A 11 16.35 -1.67 9.38
C GLN A 11 14.85 -1.74 9.73
N LEU A 12 13.98 -1.19 8.88
CA LEU A 12 12.54 -1.24 9.08
C LEU A 12 12.01 -2.68 8.99
N ALA A 13 12.47 -3.46 8.00
CA ALA A 13 12.14 -4.87 7.85
C ALA A 13 12.51 -5.66 9.12
N ALA A 14 13.74 -5.48 9.62
CA ALA A 14 14.20 -6.14 10.84
C ALA A 14 13.38 -5.76 12.07
N ARG A 15 12.97 -4.48 12.20
CA ARG A 15 12.11 -4.03 13.30
C ARG A 15 10.72 -4.66 13.23
N ILE A 16 10.11 -4.70 12.05
CA ILE A 16 8.79 -5.31 11.85
C ILE A 16 8.83 -6.80 12.16
N ALA A 17 9.82 -7.53 11.63
CA ALA A 17 9.98 -8.95 11.91
C ALA A 17 10.07 -9.23 13.42
N ARG A 18 10.80 -8.38 14.15
CA ARG A 18 10.92 -8.47 15.60
C ARG A 18 9.65 -8.10 16.35
N TRP A 19 8.89 -7.10 15.90
CA TRP A 19 7.68 -6.65 16.60
C TRP A 19 6.49 -7.58 16.41
N ILE A 20 6.40 -8.26 15.26
CA ILE A 20 5.29 -9.17 14.97
C ILE A 20 5.56 -10.57 15.55
N GLU A 21 6.83 -10.94 15.76
CA GLU A 21 7.22 -12.28 16.23
C GLU A 21 6.57 -13.39 15.38
N ASP A 22 5.69 -14.20 15.98
CA ASP A 22 4.96 -15.29 15.32
C ASP A 22 3.59 -14.88 14.75
N GLY A 23 3.19 -13.62 14.92
CA GLY A 23 1.95 -13.09 14.38
C GLY A 23 1.99 -12.80 12.87
N GLU A 24 0.87 -12.30 12.37
CA GLU A 24 0.73 -11.85 10.98
C GLU A 24 0.62 -10.32 10.84
N ALA A 25 0.24 -9.61 11.91
CA ALA A 25 0.10 -8.16 11.88
C ALA A 25 0.37 -7.52 13.24
N TYR A 26 0.81 -6.26 13.22
CA TYR A 26 0.98 -5.41 14.39
C TYR A 26 0.49 -3.99 14.09
N MET A 27 -0.26 -3.41 15.03
CA MET A 27 -0.76 -2.04 14.96
C MET A 27 -0.02 -1.17 15.98
N PRO A 28 1.03 -0.42 15.57
CA PRO A 28 1.71 0.52 16.46
C PRO A 28 0.78 1.66 16.90
N PRO A 29 1.15 2.44 17.94
CA PRO A 29 0.41 3.63 18.38
C PRO A 29 0.60 4.82 17.42
N ILE A 30 0.46 4.57 16.12
CA ILE A 30 0.52 5.54 15.03
C ILE A 30 -0.76 5.34 14.22
N SER A 31 -1.64 6.34 14.22
CA SER A 31 -2.94 6.24 13.57
C SER A 31 -2.82 5.87 12.09
N GLY A 32 -3.58 4.86 11.66
CA GLY A 32 -3.60 4.40 10.27
C GLY A 32 -2.42 3.54 9.85
N LEU A 33 -1.38 3.38 10.68
CA LEU A 33 -0.23 2.52 10.38
C LEU A 33 -0.51 1.08 10.81
N SER A 34 -0.28 0.14 9.90
CA SER A 34 -0.28 -1.30 10.19
C SER A 34 0.96 -1.95 9.58
N LEU A 35 1.52 -2.91 10.30
CA LEU A 35 2.69 -3.67 9.89
C LEU A 35 2.27 -5.12 9.71
N HIS A 36 2.76 -5.76 8.65
CA HIS A 36 2.32 -7.10 8.25
C HIS A 36 3.50 -8.02 8.03
N ARG A 37 3.33 -9.29 8.41
CA ARG A 37 4.27 -10.38 8.21
C ARG A 37 3.53 -11.61 7.71
N HIS A 38 3.98 -12.18 6.59
CA HIS A 38 3.51 -13.49 6.15
C HIS A 38 4.71 -14.38 5.84
N THR A 39 4.72 -15.59 6.37
CA THR A 39 5.81 -16.58 6.19
C THR A 39 5.53 -17.59 5.10
N GLN A 40 4.42 -17.43 4.37
CA GLN A 40 4.03 -18.33 3.28
C GLN A 40 3.37 -17.53 2.17
N ALA A 41 3.61 -17.95 0.92
CA ALA A 41 2.79 -17.54 -0.20
C ALA A 41 1.37 -18.08 0.01
N GLY A 42 0.37 -17.29 -0.38
CA GLY A 42 -1.04 -17.61 -0.17
C GLY A 42 -1.84 -17.65 -1.46
N ALA A 43 -3.07 -18.15 -1.38
CA ALA A 43 -4.07 -17.95 -2.42
C ALA A 43 -4.51 -16.46 -2.44
N PRO A 44 -4.96 -15.93 -3.60
CA PRO A 44 -5.57 -14.62 -3.65
C PRO A 44 -6.82 -14.53 -2.74
N VAL A 45 -6.94 -13.44 -2.00
CA VAL A 45 -8.08 -13.14 -1.12
C VAL A 45 -8.80 -11.91 -1.64
N ASN A 46 -10.11 -12.04 -1.87
CA ASN A 46 -10.96 -10.94 -2.30
C ASN A 46 -11.22 -9.99 -1.13
N CYS A 47 -11.02 -8.70 -1.34
CA CYS A 47 -11.21 -7.67 -0.33
C CYS A 47 -11.46 -6.30 -0.96
N LEU A 48 -11.99 -5.37 -0.16
CA LEU A 48 -12.02 -3.96 -0.50
C LEU A 48 -10.70 -3.33 -0.05
N LEU A 49 -9.88 -2.89 -1.00
CA LEU A 49 -8.65 -2.16 -0.72
C LEU A 49 -8.98 -0.69 -0.51
N GLU A 50 -8.89 -0.25 0.74
CA GLU A 50 -9.07 1.15 1.14
C GLU A 50 -7.94 2.04 0.59
N PRO A 51 -8.13 3.37 0.52
CA PRO A 51 -7.07 4.32 0.25
C PRO A 51 -5.89 4.15 1.22
N ALA A 52 -4.70 3.84 0.69
CA ALA A 52 -3.52 3.58 1.49
C ALA A 52 -2.23 3.78 0.69
N ILE A 53 -1.13 3.95 1.41
CA ILE A 53 0.23 3.73 0.90
C ILE A 53 0.71 2.40 1.47
N ALA A 54 1.00 1.43 0.60
CA ALA A 54 1.57 0.15 0.99
C ALA A 54 3.03 0.05 0.51
N VAL A 55 3.93 -0.17 1.46
CA VAL A 55 5.38 -0.27 1.25
C VAL A 55 5.83 -1.69 1.58
N PRO A 56 6.05 -2.55 0.57
CA PRO A 56 6.74 -3.81 0.76
C PRO A 56 8.20 -3.56 1.14
N LEU A 57 8.70 -4.34 2.08
CA LEU A 57 10.08 -4.27 2.56
C LEU A 57 10.83 -5.56 2.26
N GLN A 58 10.11 -6.68 2.20
CA GLN A 58 10.62 -7.99 1.82
C GLN A 58 9.49 -8.83 1.20
N GLY A 59 9.84 -9.75 0.31
CA GLY A 59 8.87 -10.59 -0.40
C GLY A 59 8.15 -9.85 -1.53
N VAL A 60 7.14 -10.51 -2.10
CA VAL A 60 6.39 -10.01 -3.26
C VAL A 60 4.89 -10.05 -2.97
N LYS A 61 4.20 -8.96 -3.30
CA LYS A 61 2.74 -8.86 -3.26
C LYS A 61 2.20 -8.76 -4.68
N ARG A 62 1.00 -9.29 -4.89
CA ARG A 62 0.24 -9.18 -6.13
C ARG A 62 -1.17 -8.72 -5.82
N THR A 63 -1.68 -7.77 -6.60
CA THR A 63 -3.05 -7.25 -6.51
C THR A 63 -3.71 -7.36 -7.87
N LEU A 64 -4.87 -7.99 -7.92
CA LEU A 64 -5.68 -8.14 -9.12
C LEU A 64 -6.83 -7.13 -9.05
N LEU A 65 -6.96 -6.30 -10.07
CA LEU A 65 -8.01 -5.30 -10.22
C LEU A 65 -8.66 -5.47 -11.60
N GLY A 66 -9.87 -6.02 -11.64
CA GLY A 66 -10.49 -6.43 -12.89
C GLY A 66 -9.65 -7.49 -13.60
N SER A 67 -9.21 -7.21 -14.82
CA SER A 67 -8.29 -8.08 -15.59
C SER A 67 -6.81 -7.80 -15.34
N GLU A 68 -6.48 -6.72 -14.64
CA GLU A 68 -5.11 -6.25 -14.48
C GLU A 68 -4.44 -6.86 -13.25
N VAL A 69 -3.15 -7.16 -13.37
CA VAL A 69 -2.33 -7.74 -12.29
C VAL A 69 -1.18 -6.81 -11.97
N TYR A 70 -1.19 -6.24 -10.77
CA TYR A 70 -0.13 -5.39 -10.24
C TYR A 70 0.77 -6.23 -9.32
N THR A 71 2.01 -6.48 -9.74
CA THR A 71 3.01 -7.18 -8.91
C THR A 71 4.04 -6.17 -8.42
N TYR A 72 4.29 -6.14 -7.12
CA TYR A 72 5.15 -5.17 -6.47
C TYR A 72 5.92 -5.80 -5.32
N ASP A 73 7.16 -5.34 -5.15
CA ASP A 73 8.12 -5.78 -4.15
C ASP A 73 8.83 -4.57 -3.54
N ARG A 74 9.94 -4.81 -2.84
CA ARG A 74 10.75 -3.74 -2.20
C ARG A 74 11.22 -2.60 -3.12
N HIS A 75 11.18 -2.78 -4.44
CA HIS A 75 11.58 -1.78 -5.44
C HIS A 75 10.41 -0.89 -5.89
N SER A 76 9.21 -1.11 -5.36
CA SER A 76 7.99 -0.42 -5.73
C SER A 76 7.06 -0.26 -4.53
N PHE A 77 6.12 0.68 -4.60
CA PHE A 77 5.09 0.84 -3.59
C PHE A 77 3.73 0.97 -4.29
N LEU A 78 2.67 0.64 -3.57
CA LEU A 78 1.29 0.80 -4.06
C LEU A 78 0.66 2.01 -3.36
N ILE A 79 0.01 2.89 -4.13
CA ILE A 79 -0.82 3.98 -3.60
C ILE A 79 -2.21 3.85 -4.20
N THR A 80 -3.23 3.92 -3.35
CA THR A 80 -4.64 3.95 -3.75
C THR A 80 -5.32 5.18 -3.16
N SER A 81 -6.22 5.79 -3.94
CA SER A 81 -6.99 6.98 -3.55
C SER A 81 -8.50 6.72 -3.48
N LEU A 82 -8.93 5.51 -3.79
CA LEU A 82 -10.33 5.07 -3.85
C LEU A 82 -10.44 3.71 -3.19
N ASP A 83 -11.64 3.37 -2.73
CA ASP A 83 -11.99 2.01 -2.33
C ASP A 83 -12.10 1.13 -3.59
N LEU A 84 -11.21 0.14 -3.70
CA LEU A 84 -11.10 -0.71 -4.89
C LEU A 84 -11.42 -2.17 -4.55
N PRO A 85 -12.40 -2.81 -5.20
CA PRO A 85 -12.59 -4.25 -5.07
C PRO A 85 -11.45 -4.97 -5.79
N VAL A 86 -10.64 -5.72 -5.02
CA VAL A 86 -9.44 -6.40 -5.54
C VAL A 86 -9.33 -7.81 -4.99
N ALA A 87 -8.50 -8.63 -5.64
CA ALA A 87 -7.94 -9.83 -5.02
C ALA A 87 -6.47 -9.59 -4.68
N MET A 88 -6.09 -9.71 -3.41
CA MET A 88 -4.72 -9.53 -2.94
C MET A 88 -4.06 -10.88 -2.64
N GLN A 89 -2.79 -11.00 -2.98
CA GLN A 89 -2.02 -12.22 -2.80
C GLN A 89 -0.60 -11.89 -2.32
N VAL A 90 -0.13 -12.60 -1.29
CA VAL A 90 1.32 -12.70 -1.03
C VAL A 90 1.88 -13.72 -2.01
N ALA A 91 2.63 -13.26 -3.00
CA ALA A 91 3.10 -14.08 -4.11
C ALA A 91 4.43 -14.79 -3.79
N SER A 92 5.26 -14.21 -2.91
CA SER A 92 6.52 -14.82 -2.47
C SER A 92 6.78 -14.51 -1.01
N ALA A 93 6.83 -15.56 -0.19
CA ALA A 93 7.21 -15.53 1.21
C ALA A 93 7.58 -16.94 1.70
N SER A 94 8.54 -17.02 2.60
CA SER A 94 8.93 -18.23 3.33
C SER A 94 9.23 -17.91 4.80
N PRO A 95 9.41 -18.90 5.70
CA PRO A 95 9.85 -18.63 7.06
C PRO A 95 11.20 -17.90 7.13
N ASP A 96 12.13 -18.23 6.24
CA ASP A 96 13.47 -17.61 6.17
C ASP A 96 13.45 -16.25 5.46
N SER A 97 12.47 -16.02 4.58
CA SER A 97 12.27 -14.76 3.86
C SER A 97 10.79 -14.38 3.84
N PRO A 98 10.23 -13.94 4.99
CA PRO A 98 8.83 -13.57 5.06
C PRO A 98 8.53 -12.35 4.19
N TYR A 99 7.29 -12.26 3.72
CA TYR A 99 6.77 -10.99 3.22
C TYR A 99 6.59 -10.04 4.40
N LEU A 100 7.16 -8.85 4.29
CA LEU A 100 7.09 -7.80 5.30
C LEU A 100 6.64 -6.51 4.63
N SER A 101 5.66 -5.82 5.22
CA SER A 101 5.22 -4.53 4.70
C SER A 101 4.71 -3.59 5.77
N ALA A 102 4.84 -2.30 5.51
CA ALA A 102 4.15 -1.24 6.22
C ALA A 102 3.02 -0.69 5.35
N VAL A 103 1.84 -0.51 5.93
CA VAL A 103 0.67 0.05 5.25
C VAL A 103 0.16 1.23 6.07
N LEU A 104 0.12 2.40 5.45
CA LEU A 104 -0.45 3.62 6.02
C LEU A 104 -1.79 3.89 5.32
N ARG A 105 -2.89 3.69 6.05
CA ARG A 105 -4.23 4.05 5.58
C ARG A 105 -4.31 5.57 5.42
N LEU A 106 -4.78 6.02 4.26
CA LEU A 106 -5.02 7.41 3.97
C LEU A 106 -6.47 7.72 4.28
N ASP A 107 -6.72 8.67 5.18
CA ASP A 107 -8.04 9.25 5.34
C ASP A 107 -8.06 10.72 4.92
N ALA A 108 -9.27 11.21 4.64
CA ALA A 108 -9.47 12.56 4.15
C ALA A 108 -8.93 13.64 5.10
N ARG A 109 -8.88 13.37 6.42
CA ARG A 109 -8.33 14.31 7.40
C ARG A 109 -6.83 14.38 7.27
N MET A 110 -6.13 13.23 7.26
CA MET A 110 -4.69 13.17 7.06
C MET A 110 -4.27 13.86 5.75
N ILE A 111 -5.00 13.62 4.67
CA ILE A 111 -4.71 14.28 3.38
C ILE A 111 -4.96 15.79 3.48
N SER A 112 -6.06 16.22 4.10
CA SER A 112 -6.37 17.63 4.31
C SER A 112 -5.30 18.35 5.12
N ASP A 113 -4.87 17.74 6.23
CA ASP A 113 -3.84 18.29 7.11
C ASP A 113 -2.51 18.43 6.35
N LEU A 114 -2.11 17.40 5.60
CA LEU A 114 -0.91 17.44 4.76
C LEU A 114 -0.98 18.55 3.70
N VAL A 115 -2.13 18.72 3.06
CA VAL A 115 -2.35 19.79 2.05
C VAL A 115 -2.23 21.17 2.68
N MET A 116 -2.75 21.36 3.89
CA MET A 116 -2.62 22.62 4.64
C MET A 116 -1.17 22.90 5.05
N GLU A 117 -0.44 21.88 5.52
CA GLU A 117 0.97 22.02 5.95
C GLU A 117 1.92 22.28 4.78
N THR A 118 1.74 21.59 3.66
CA THR A 118 2.64 21.66 2.49
C THR A 118 2.30 22.82 1.56
N GLY A 119 1.13 23.45 1.71
CA GLY A 119 0.64 24.49 0.81
C GLY A 119 0.35 23.99 -0.60
N VAL A 120 0.24 22.68 -0.80
CA VAL A 120 -0.07 22.07 -2.10
C VAL A 120 -1.47 22.51 -2.51
N LYS A 121 -1.57 23.31 -3.57
CA LYS A 121 -2.87 23.73 -4.09
C LYS A 121 -3.53 22.53 -4.77
N PRO A 122 -4.81 22.21 -4.48
CA PRO A 122 -5.53 21.16 -5.20
C PRO A 122 -5.48 21.45 -6.70
N VAL A 123 -5.01 20.50 -7.49
CA VAL A 123 -5.13 20.58 -8.95
C VAL A 123 -6.62 20.49 -9.25
N ARG A 124 -7.22 21.59 -9.71
CA ARG A 124 -8.57 21.53 -10.26
C ARG A 124 -8.50 20.78 -11.58
N LEU A 125 -8.75 19.47 -11.55
CA LEU A 125 -9.13 18.71 -12.73
C LEU A 125 -10.41 19.36 -13.26
N GLY A 126 -10.29 20.10 -14.37
CA GLY A 126 -11.46 20.65 -15.04
C GLY A 126 -12.42 19.50 -15.32
N LEU A 127 -13.68 19.63 -14.89
CA LEU A 127 -14.71 18.65 -15.21
C LEU A 127 -14.67 18.42 -16.73
N PRO A 128 -14.62 17.16 -17.20
CA PRO A 128 -14.76 16.90 -18.64
C PRO A 128 -16.08 17.53 -19.08
N ARG A 129 -16.01 18.46 -20.05
CA ARG A 129 -17.20 19.03 -20.67
C ARG A 129 -17.87 17.91 -21.44
N PHE A 130 -18.86 17.25 -20.84
CA PHE A 130 -19.80 16.42 -21.57
C PHE A 130 -20.61 17.35 -22.47
N SER A 131 -20.14 17.56 -23.70
CA SER A 131 -20.95 18.16 -24.75
C SER A 131 -22.02 17.14 -25.12
N GLY A 132 -23.17 17.20 -24.45
CA GLY A 132 -24.37 16.50 -24.88
C GLY A 132 -24.71 16.97 -26.29
N ARG A 133 -24.52 16.09 -27.29
CA ARG A 133 -25.19 16.26 -28.56
C ARG A 133 -26.63 15.81 -28.35
N SER A 134 -27.55 16.77 -28.31
CA SER A 134 -28.96 16.50 -28.61
C SER A 134 -29.04 16.14 -30.09
N SER A 135 -29.20 14.87 -30.42
CA SER A 135 -29.71 14.46 -31.71
C SER A 135 -31.24 14.46 -31.64
N SER A 136 -31.81 15.38 -32.41
CA SER A 136 -33.22 15.46 -32.80
C SER A 136 -33.70 14.22 -33.53
#